data_AF-A0A9E2VVR4-F1
#
_entry.id   AF-A0A9E2VVR4-F1
#
_cell.length_a   1.000
_cell.length_b   1.000
_cell.length_c   1.000
_cell.angle_alpha   90.00
_cell.angle_beta   90.00
_cell.angle_gamma   90.00
#
_symmetry.space_group_name_H-M   'P 1'
#
loop_
_entity.id
_entity.type
_entity.pdbx_description
1 polymer ?
#
loop_
_entity_poly.entity_id
_entity_poly.type
_entity_poly.pdbx_seq_one_letter_code
_entity_poly.pdbx_strand_id
1 'polypeptide(L)'
;PTPAEVFAHTTIRELPHLDQDAYFRRLEWERNGLWHFFQQSYFFRLLISLRPPSDPPREADSEETMMALSQQVLTTLVRDVREQGAVPLVVLFPYQPELRRAAEYGDKYIPLSVQMLRAAGIDYYDMTTCLIEAKAFDEYMPQSHYSPTANAVIAKCLEPIVREEMGRLKQ
;
A
#
# COMPACT_ATOMS: atom_id res chain seq x y z
N PRO A 1 -13.24 13.51 -8.92
CA PRO A 1 -13.69 14.91 -8.89
C PRO A 1 -12.75 15.77 -9.75
N THR A 2 -13.28 16.71 -10.52
CA THR A 2 -12.46 17.69 -11.24
C THR A 2 -11.87 18.71 -10.25
N PRO A 3 -10.77 19.42 -10.58
CA PRO A 3 -10.24 20.46 -9.70
C PRO A 3 -11.28 21.53 -9.35
N ALA A 4 -12.15 21.90 -10.30
CA ALA A 4 -13.22 22.86 -10.07
C ALA A 4 -14.26 22.38 -9.05
N GLU A 5 -14.60 21.07 -9.06
CA GLU A 5 -15.49 20.47 -8.06
C GLU A 5 -14.85 20.49 -6.67
N VAL A 6 -13.55 20.19 -6.55
CA VAL A 6 -12.83 20.24 -5.28
C VAL A 6 -12.83 21.65 -4.68
N PHE A 7 -12.58 22.68 -5.49
CA PHE A 7 -12.57 24.07 -5.03
C PHE A 7 -13.97 24.69 -4.85
N ALA A 8 -15.04 24.03 -5.31
CA ALA A 8 -16.41 24.47 -5.09
C ALA A 8 -16.89 24.19 -3.66
N HIS A 9 -16.21 23.31 -2.93
CA HIS A 9 -16.53 22.96 -1.55
C HIS A 9 -16.01 24.00 -0.57
N THR A 10 -16.83 24.34 0.43
CA THR A 10 -16.51 25.40 1.42
C THR A 10 -15.67 24.88 2.59
N THR A 11 -15.63 23.57 2.77
CA THR A 11 -14.84 22.90 3.80
C THR A 11 -14.28 21.59 3.27
N ILE A 12 -13.11 21.20 3.77
CA ILE A 12 -12.48 19.93 3.43
C ILE A 12 -13.41 18.73 3.71
N ARG A 13 -14.34 18.86 4.67
CA ARG A 13 -15.31 17.82 5.02
C ARG A 13 -16.32 17.49 3.93
N GLU A 14 -16.53 18.41 2.99
CA GLU A 14 -17.45 18.19 1.87
C GLU A 14 -16.77 17.47 0.70
N LEU A 15 -15.44 17.26 0.78
CA LEU A 15 -14.74 16.49 -0.23
C LEU A 15 -15.16 15.01 -0.15
N PRO A 16 -15.52 14.41 -1.28
CA PRO A 16 -15.94 13.02 -1.31
C PRO A 16 -14.75 12.09 -0.97
N HIS A 17 -15.03 11.00 -0.25
CA HIS A 17 -14.10 9.92 0.07
C HIS A 17 -12.90 10.29 0.97
N LEU A 18 -12.89 11.49 1.55
CA LEU A 18 -11.83 11.93 2.46
C LEU A 18 -11.70 11.03 3.70
N ASP A 19 -12.81 10.45 4.13
CA ASP A 19 -12.92 9.47 5.21
C ASP A 19 -12.35 8.08 4.86
N GLN A 20 -12.16 7.79 3.58
CA GLN A 20 -11.54 6.57 3.06
C GLN A 20 -10.02 6.69 2.94
N ASP A 21 -9.46 7.91 3.04
CA ASP A 21 -8.03 8.12 3.04
C ASP A 21 -7.42 7.69 4.39
N ALA A 22 -6.51 6.72 4.33
CA ALA A 22 -5.83 6.16 5.49
C ALA A 22 -4.92 7.16 6.23
N TYR A 23 -4.47 8.20 5.53
CA TYR A 23 -3.66 9.29 6.07
C TYR A 23 -4.48 10.49 6.48
N PHE A 24 -5.74 10.62 6.04
CA PHE A 24 -6.60 11.66 6.55
C PHE A 24 -6.85 11.44 8.05
N ARG A 25 -6.55 12.48 8.82
CA ARG A 25 -6.75 12.51 10.27
C ARG A 25 -7.74 13.60 10.64
N ARG A 26 -8.95 13.21 11.02
CA ARG A 26 -10.05 14.17 11.22
C ARG A 26 -9.69 15.20 12.31
N LEU A 27 -9.08 14.76 13.41
CA LEU A 27 -8.64 15.63 14.50
C LEU A 27 -7.54 16.63 14.11
N GLU A 28 -6.80 16.42 13.02
CA GLU A 28 -5.82 17.39 12.53
C GLU A 28 -6.49 18.59 11.85
N TRP A 29 -7.62 18.35 11.19
CA TRP A 29 -8.36 19.35 10.44
C TRP A 29 -9.49 20.01 11.24
N GLU A 30 -10.00 19.35 12.29
CA GLU A 30 -11.12 19.85 13.12
C GLU A 30 -10.71 20.75 14.29
N ARG A 31 -9.50 21.31 14.26
CA ARG A 31 -8.93 22.15 15.34
C ARG A 31 -9.54 23.56 15.44
N ASN A 32 -10.81 23.70 15.09
CA ASN A 32 -11.57 24.94 15.19
C ASN A 32 -12.19 25.11 16.60
N GLY A 33 -12.55 26.34 16.97
CA GLY A 33 -13.19 26.65 18.26
C GLY A 33 -12.21 26.76 19.43
N LEU A 34 -12.47 26.08 20.56
CA LEU A 34 -11.65 26.17 21.78
C LEU A 34 -10.19 25.75 21.59
N TRP A 35 -9.93 24.89 20.60
CA TRP A 35 -8.58 24.47 20.21
C TRP A 35 -7.68 25.64 19.85
N HIS A 36 -8.20 26.71 19.23
CA HIS A 36 -7.40 27.90 18.88
C HIS A 36 -6.77 28.55 20.11
N PHE A 37 -7.50 28.61 21.24
CA PHE A 37 -6.98 29.17 22.49
C PHE A 37 -5.90 28.28 23.09
N PHE A 38 -6.12 26.96 23.12
CA PHE A 38 -5.14 26.00 23.62
C PHE A 38 -3.88 25.95 22.74
N GLN A 39 -4.00 26.13 21.42
CA GLN A 39 -2.84 26.23 20.55
C GLN A 39 -1.98 27.46 20.83
N GLN A 40 -2.45 28.51 21.51
CA GLN A 40 -1.55 29.61 21.89
C GLN A 40 -0.67 29.26 23.09
N SER A 41 -0.98 28.18 23.82
CA SER A 41 -0.18 27.70 24.96
C SER A 41 0.96 26.79 24.50
N TYR A 42 2.20 27.19 24.79
CA TYR A 42 3.39 26.37 24.54
C TYR A 42 3.37 25.05 25.31
N PHE A 43 2.81 25.04 26.53
CA PHE A 43 2.69 23.83 27.33
C PHE A 43 1.72 22.84 26.69
N PHE A 44 0.58 23.31 26.19
CA PHE A 44 -0.36 22.47 25.47
C PHE A 44 0.22 21.93 24.16
N ARG A 45 0.94 22.76 23.39
CA ARG A 45 1.68 22.30 22.20
C ARG A 45 2.68 21.21 22.54
N LEU A 46 3.45 21.38 23.62
CA LEU A 46 4.41 20.37 24.08
C LEU A 46 3.71 19.05 24.43
N LEU A 47 2.60 19.10 25.18
CA LEU A 47 1.84 17.91 25.54
C LEU A 47 1.29 17.17 24.32
N ILE A 48 0.71 17.90 23.36
CA ILE A 48 0.19 17.31 22.12
C ILE A 48 1.32 16.78 21.22
N SER A 49 2.48 17.44 21.20
CA SER A 49 3.65 16.92 20.46
C SER A 49 4.22 15.65 21.06
N LEU A 50 4.20 15.52 22.40
CA LEU A 50 4.66 14.32 23.10
C LEU A 50 3.64 13.17 23.03
N ARG A 51 2.35 13.52 23.00
CA ARG A 51 1.27 12.55 22.96
C ARG A 51 0.14 13.07 22.05
N PRO A 52 0.30 12.92 20.73
CA PRO A 52 -0.71 13.38 19.79
C PRO A 52 -2.02 12.62 20.01
N PRO A 53 -3.18 13.30 19.97
CA PRO A 53 -4.46 12.63 20.05
C PRO A 53 -4.61 11.70 18.85
N SER A 54 -5.05 10.46 19.12
CA SER A 54 -5.33 9.48 18.08
C SER A 54 -6.78 9.62 17.63
N ASP A 55 -7.03 9.50 16.33
CA ASP A 55 -8.39 9.31 15.84
C ASP A 55 -8.94 7.97 16.36
N PRO A 56 -10.25 7.87 16.64
CA PRO A 56 -10.87 6.58 16.91
C PRO A 56 -10.66 5.65 15.71
N PRO A 57 -10.46 4.34 15.92
CA PRO A 57 -10.34 3.38 14.83
C PRO A 57 -11.59 3.44 13.94
N ARG A 58 -11.43 3.57 12.62
CA ARG A 58 -12.55 3.45 11.69
C ARG A 58 -12.80 1.97 11.39
N GLU A 59 -14.03 1.58 11.08
CA GLU A 59 -14.33 0.21 10.62
C GLU A 59 -13.54 -0.16 9.35
N ALA A 60 -13.35 0.83 8.46
CA ALA A 60 -12.51 0.72 7.26
C ALA A 60 -11.02 0.52 7.59
N ASP A 61 -10.57 0.83 8.81
CA ASP A 61 -9.19 0.61 9.25
C ASP A 61 -8.97 -0.83 9.77
N SER A 62 -10.03 -1.66 9.82
CA SER A 62 -9.87 -3.07 10.20
C SER A 62 -9.14 -3.84 9.10
N GLU A 63 -8.15 -4.65 9.51
CA GLU A 63 -7.35 -5.49 8.61
C GLU A 63 -8.23 -6.40 7.74
N GLU A 64 -9.30 -6.93 8.32
CA GLU A 64 -10.27 -7.79 7.63
C GLU A 64 -11.01 -7.04 6.51
N THR A 65 -11.49 -5.82 6.78
CA THR A 65 -12.19 -5.01 5.76
C THR A 65 -11.24 -4.60 4.64
N MET A 66 -10.02 -4.18 4.99
CA MET A 66 -8.99 -3.84 4.00
C MET A 66 -8.61 -5.04 3.14
N MET A 67 -8.50 -6.23 3.74
CA MET A 67 -8.20 -7.45 3.01
C MET A 67 -9.35 -7.82 2.06
N ALA A 68 -10.59 -7.82 2.54
CA ALA A 68 -11.77 -8.14 1.72
C ALA A 68 -11.93 -7.16 0.53
N LEU A 69 -11.77 -5.86 0.78
CA LEU A 69 -11.81 -4.84 -0.27
C LEU A 69 -10.69 -5.03 -1.30
N SER A 70 -9.46 -5.23 -0.82
CA SER A 70 -8.30 -5.41 -1.70
C SER A 70 -8.42 -6.67 -2.57
N GLN A 71 -8.95 -7.76 -2.01
CA GLN A 71 -9.25 -8.97 -2.77
C GLN A 71 -10.28 -8.67 -3.87
N GLN A 72 -11.39 -8.01 -3.53
CA GLN A 72 -12.43 -7.69 -4.50
C GLN A 72 -11.90 -6.81 -5.64
N VAL A 73 -11.10 -5.79 -5.32
CA VAL A 73 -10.49 -4.90 -6.31
C VAL A 73 -9.54 -5.67 -7.23
N LEU A 74 -8.63 -6.48 -6.68
CA LEU A 74 -7.67 -7.24 -7.48
C LEU A 74 -8.34 -8.31 -8.34
N THR A 75 -9.31 -9.05 -7.80
CA THR A 75 -10.06 -10.05 -8.57
C THR A 75 -10.82 -9.40 -9.73
N THR A 76 -11.44 -8.24 -9.48
CA THR A 76 -12.14 -7.47 -10.51
C THR A 76 -11.16 -7.01 -11.60
N LEU A 77 -10.04 -6.41 -11.21
CA LEU A 77 -9.03 -5.96 -12.17
C LEU A 77 -8.47 -7.11 -13.02
N VAL A 78 -8.12 -8.24 -12.39
CA VAL A 78 -7.60 -9.42 -13.09
C VAL A 78 -8.62 -9.95 -14.10
N ARG A 79 -9.91 -10.01 -13.71
CA ARG A 79 -10.99 -10.42 -14.61
C ARG A 79 -11.12 -9.45 -15.78
N ASP A 80 -11.21 -8.16 -15.50
CA ASP A 80 -11.46 -7.14 -16.52
C ASP A 80 -10.30 -7.07 -17.54
N VAL A 81 -9.04 -7.23 -17.09
CA VAL A 81 -7.86 -7.34 -17.96
C VAL A 81 -7.97 -8.55 -18.90
N ARG A 82 -8.40 -9.71 -18.37
CA ARG A 82 -8.61 -10.93 -19.17
C ARG A 82 -9.75 -10.76 -20.18
N GLU A 83 -10.86 -10.14 -19.78
CA GLU A 83 -12.01 -9.88 -20.65
C GLU A 83 -11.66 -8.93 -21.81
N GLN A 84 -10.70 -8.02 -21.60
CA GLN A 84 -10.17 -7.13 -22.63
C GLN A 84 -9.08 -7.80 -23.52
N GLY A 85 -8.82 -9.09 -23.34
CA GLY A 85 -7.88 -9.85 -24.15
C GLY A 85 -6.40 -9.63 -23.79
N ALA A 86 -6.11 -9.08 -22.62
CA ALA A 86 -4.76 -8.95 -22.09
C ALA A 86 -4.44 -10.05 -21.05
N VAL A 87 -3.16 -10.33 -20.86
CA VAL A 87 -2.68 -11.27 -19.83
C VAL A 87 -2.30 -10.50 -18.57
N PRO A 88 -3.01 -10.68 -17.44
CA PRO A 88 -2.65 -10.01 -16.20
C PRO A 88 -1.40 -10.64 -15.60
N LEU A 89 -0.38 -9.81 -15.35
CA LEU A 89 0.82 -10.21 -14.62
C LEU A 89 0.78 -9.58 -13.22
N VAL A 90 0.46 -10.39 -12.20
CA VAL A 90 0.46 -9.94 -10.81
C VAL A 90 1.81 -10.25 -10.19
N VAL A 91 2.50 -9.22 -9.71
CA VAL A 91 3.84 -9.34 -9.12
C VAL A 91 3.80 -8.81 -7.69
N LEU A 92 4.29 -9.62 -6.76
CA LEU A 92 4.42 -9.24 -5.36
C LEU A 92 5.83 -8.69 -5.09
N PHE A 93 5.86 -7.45 -4.60
CA PHE A 93 7.06 -6.75 -4.17
C PHE A 93 7.05 -6.61 -2.65
N PRO A 94 7.92 -7.33 -1.92
CA PRO A 94 7.94 -7.25 -0.46
C PRO A 94 8.51 -5.90 -0.02
N TYR A 95 7.83 -5.21 0.90
CA TYR A 95 8.40 -4.03 1.52
C TYR A 95 9.50 -4.42 2.54
N GLN A 96 10.32 -3.47 2.97
CA GLN A 96 11.56 -3.78 3.70
C GLN A 96 11.37 -4.67 4.97
N PRO A 97 10.45 -4.38 5.90
CA PRO A 97 10.12 -5.28 7.00
C PRO A 97 9.65 -6.69 6.60
N GLU A 98 8.85 -6.82 5.53
CA GLU A 98 8.41 -8.12 5.01
C GLU A 98 9.63 -8.93 4.53
N LEU A 99 10.50 -8.30 3.75
CA LEU A 99 11.69 -8.93 3.21
C LEU A 99 12.65 -9.38 4.31
N ARG A 100 12.83 -8.57 5.35
CA ARG A 100 13.64 -8.93 6.53
C ARG A 100 13.07 -10.13 7.28
N ARG A 101 11.77 -10.15 7.52
CA ARG A 101 11.10 -11.30 8.17
C ARG A 101 11.17 -12.55 7.31
N ALA A 102 10.99 -12.43 6.00
CA ALA A 102 11.14 -13.55 5.08
C ALA A 102 12.57 -14.11 5.10
N ALA A 103 13.59 -13.24 5.16
CA ALA A 103 14.99 -13.67 5.28
C ALA A 103 15.28 -14.36 6.64
N GLU A 104 14.64 -13.92 7.72
CA GLU A 104 14.84 -14.48 9.07
C GLU A 104 14.09 -15.81 9.28
N TYR A 105 12.83 -15.89 8.84
CA TYR A 105 11.92 -16.98 9.16
C TYR A 105 11.67 -17.94 7.99
N GLY A 106 12.09 -17.59 6.77
CA GLY A 106 11.84 -18.37 5.56
C GLY A 106 10.35 -18.66 5.36
N ASP A 107 10.03 -19.89 4.97
CA ASP A 107 8.66 -20.34 4.70
C ASP A 107 7.69 -20.28 5.90
N LYS A 108 8.20 -20.05 7.12
CA LYS A 108 7.36 -19.88 8.31
C LYS A 108 6.68 -18.50 8.34
N TYR A 109 7.19 -17.55 7.57
CA TYR A 109 6.59 -16.22 7.44
C TYR A 109 5.82 -16.12 6.13
N ILE A 110 4.52 -15.89 6.23
CA ILE A 110 3.66 -15.64 5.07
C ILE A 110 3.15 -14.20 5.16
N PRO A 111 3.62 -13.29 4.29
CA PRO A 111 3.14 -11.92 4.23
C PRO A 111 1.61 -11.83 4.08
N LEU A 112 1.00 -10.80 4.65
CA LEU A 112 -0.46 -10.60 4.54
C LEU A 112 -0.90 -10.47 3.08
N SER A 113 -0.08 -9.80 2.26
CA SER A 113 -0.26 -9.67 0.80
C SER A 113 -0.30 -11.03 0.10
N VAL A 114 0.57 -11.97 0.50
CA VAL A 114 0.55 -13.36 -0.01
C VAL A 114 -0.72 -14.10 0.43
N GLN A 115 -1.11 -13.98 1.70
CA GLN A 115 -2.33 -14.61 2.21
C GLN A 115 -3.56 -14.11 1.44
N MET A 116 -3.62 -12.80 1.19
CA MET A 116 -4.68 -12.15 0.43
C MET A 116 -4.76 -12.67 -1.02
N LEU A 117 -3.62 -12.74 -1.74
CA LEU A 117 -3.59 -13.24 -3.11
C LEU A 117 -4.01 -14.71 -3.21
N ARG A 118 -3.53 -15.54 -2.26
CA ARG A 118 -3.92 -16.96 -2.16
C ARG A 118 -5.42 -17.13 -1.89
N ALA A 119 -5.96 -16.36 -0.94
CA ALA A 119 -7.39 -16.40 -0.62
C ALA A 119 -8.27 -15.95 -1.79
N ALA A 120 -7.79 -15.01 -2.61
CA ALA A 120 -8.47 -14.55 -3.82
C ALA A 120 -8.32 -15.50 -5.02
N GLY A 121 -7.51 -16.56 -4.91
CA GLY A 121 -7.22 -17.46 -6.03
C GLY A 121 -6.52 -16.76 -7.20
N ILE A 122 -5.72 -15.72 -6.91
CA ILE A 122 -4.99 -14.94 -7.91
C ILE A 122 -3.58 -15.52 -8.02
N ASP A 123 -3.21 -15.95 -9.23
CA ASP A 123 -1.83 -16.34 -9.54
C ASP A 123 -0.91 -15.11 -9.47
N TYR A 124 0.28 -15.28 -8.88
CA TYR A 124 1.23 -14.19 -8.69
C TYR A 124 2.68 -14.67 -8.75
N TYR A 125 3.58 -13.75 -9.08
CA TYR A 125 5.03 -13.95 -9.03
C TYR A 125 5.60 -13.24 -7.81
N ASP A 126 6.25 -14.00 -6.93
CA ASP A 126 6.81 -13.48 -5.69
C ASP A 126 8.30 -13.13 -5.88
N MET A 127 8.64 -11.84 -5.76
CA MET A 127 10.03 -11.37 -5.89
C MET A 127 10.86 -11.58 -4.62
N THR A 128 10.25 -12.03 -3.52
CA THR A 128 10.92 -12.16 -2.21
C THR A 128 12.17 -13.03 -2.27
N THR A 129 12.07 -14.24 -2.79
CA THR A 129 13.21 -15.17 -2.87
C THR A 129 14.34 -14.60 -3.73
N CYS A 130 14.02 -14.04 -4.90
CA CYS A 130 14.99 -13.39 -5.79
C CYS A 130 15.76 -12.28 -5.05
N LEU A 131 15.05 -11.41 -4.34
CA LEU A 131 15.64 -10.29 -3.62
C LEU A 131 16.52 -10.74 -2.44
N ILE A 132 16.13 -11.81 -1.75
CA ILE A 132 16.93 -12.43 -0.67
C ILE A 132 18.22 -13.02 -1.25
N GLU A 133 18.14 -13.82 -2.31
CA GLU A 133 19.29 -14.49 -2.93
C GLU A 133 20.30 -13.48 -3.50
N ALA A 134 19.79 -12.41 -4.13
CA ALA A 134 20.60 -11.33 -4.64
C ALA A 134 21.20 -10.43 -3.54
N LYS A 135 20.83 -10.64 -2.27
CA LYS A 135 21.22 -9.82 -1.11
C LYS A 135 20.87 -8.34 -1.27
N ALA A 136 19.79 -8.04 -2.00
CA ALA A 136 19.32 -6.68 -2.26
C ALA A 136 18.38 -6.14 -1.15
N PHE A 137 18.29 -6.82 -0.01
CA PHE A 137 17.30 -6.53 1.03
C PHE A 137 17.58 -5.29 1.90
N ASP A 138 18.81 -4.77 1.86
CA ASP A 138 19.17 -3.50 2.50
C ASP A 138 19.22 -2.34 1.52
N GLU A 139 18.91 -2.59 0.25
CA GLU A 139 18.98 -1.60 -0.82
C GLU A 139 17.64 -0.87 -1.02
N TYR A 140 17.24 -0.12 0.00
CA TYR A 140 16.11 0.79 -0.07
C TYR A 140 16.61 2.24 -0.01
N MET A 141 15.99 3.11 -0.80
CA MET A 141 16.12 4.56 -0.65
C MET A 141 15.43 5.02 0.65
N PRO A 142 15.79 6.22 1.17
CA PRO A 142 14.97 6.88 2.18
C PRO A 142 13.50 6.91 1.72
N GLN A 143 12.55 6.64 2.61
CA GLN A 143 11.11 6.46 2.32
C GLN A 143 10.70 5.10 1.74
N SER A 144 11.52 4.05 1.92
CA SER A 144 11.11 2.65 1.69
C SER A 144 10.85 2.26 0.23
N HIS A 145 11.32 3.04 -0.74
CA HIS A 145 11.39 2.64 -2.15
C HIS A 145 12.64 1.80 -2.43
N TYR A 146 12.60 0.88 -3.40
CA TYR A 146 13.80 0.17 -3.84
C TYR A 146 14.87 1.13 -4.40
N SER A 147 16.13 0.83 -4.12
CA SER A 147 17.25 1.53 -4.76
C SER A 147 17.30 1.21 -6.26
N PRO A 148 18.03 2.01 -7.06
CA PRO A 148 18.31 1.67 -8.45
C PRO A 148 18.92 0.28 -8.63
N THR A 149 19.80 -0.14 -7.72
CA THR A 149 20.46 -1.46 -7.76
C THR A 149 19.45 -2.58 -7.48
N ALA A 150 18.58 -2.41 -6.49
CA ALA A 150 17.50 -3.37 -6.19
C ALA A 150 16.50 -3.49 -7.36
N ASN A 151 16.16 -2.36 -8.00
CA ASN A 151 15.31 -2.37 -9.20
C ASN A 151 15.97 -3.11 -10.38
N ALA A 152 17.29 -3.03 -10.54
CA ALA A 152 18.00 -3.78 -11.57
C ALA A 152 17.95 -5.30 -11.31
N VAL A 153 18.06 -5.72 -10.05
CA VAL A 153 17.87 -7.13 -9.64
C VAL A 153 16.45 -7.60 -9.93
N ILE A 154 15.44 -6.81 -9.53
CA ILE A 154 14.03 -7.09 -9.81
C ILE A 154 13.81 -7.27 -11.32
N ALA A 155 14.32 -6.35 -12.14
CA ALA A 155 14.17 -6.41 -13.59
C ALA A 155 14.78 -7.71 -14.16
N LYS A 156 15.96 -8.11 -13.67
CA LYS A 156 16.61 -9.37 -14.06
C LYS A 156 15.78 -10.60 -13.66
N CYS A 157 15.14 -10.58 -12.51
CA CYS A 157 14.28 -11.68 -12.05
C CYS A 157 12.95 -11.75 -12.80
N LEU A 158 12.39 -10.61 -13.20
CA LEU A 158 11.14 -10.54 -13.96
C LEU A 158 11.31 -10.84 -15.44
N GLU A 159 12.48 -10.58 -16.02
CA GLU A 159 12.74 -10.81 -17.44
C GLU A 159 12.30 -12.20 -17.96
N PRO A 160 12.70 -13.34 -17.35
CA PRO A 160 12.28 -14.65 -17.84
C PRO A 160 10.76 -14.86 -17.75
N ILE A 161 10.12 -14.36 -16.70
CA ILE A 161 8.67 -14.45 -16.48
C ILE A 161 7.93 -13.68 -17.58
N VAL A 162 8.33 -12.44 -17.84
CA VAL A 162 7.71 -11.60 -18.88
C VAL A 162 7.90 -12.23 -20.26
N ARG A 163 9.09 -12.77 -20.56
CA ARG A 163 9.36 -13.46 -21.82
C ARG A 163 8.47 -14.70 -22.00
N GLU A 164 8.27 -15.47 -20.94
CA GLU A 164 7.40 -16.64 -20.96
C GLU A 164 5.94 -16.26 -21.24
N GLU A 165 5.39 -15.31 -20.49
CA GLU A 165 4.00 -14.85 -20.66
C GLU A 165 3.77 -14.21 -22.04
N MET A 166 4.73 -13.43 -22.54
CA MET A 166 4.69 -12.92 -23.91
C MET A 166 4.76 -14.04 -24.97
N GLY A 167 5.44 -15.15 -24.67
CA GLY A 167 5.49 -16.32 -25.55
C GLY A 167 4.16 -17.05 -25.63
N ARG A 168 3.41 -17.11 -24.52
CA ARG A 168 2.07 -17.70 -24.45
C ARG A 168 1.03 -16.88 -25.23
N LEU A 169 1.17 -15.56 -25.25
CA LEU A 169 0.30 -14.65 -26.02
C LEU A 169 0.38 -14.82 -27.54
N LYS A 170 1.47 -15.41 -28.07
CA LYS A 170 1.70 -15.54 -29.51
C LYS A 170 1.19 -16.86 -30.10
N GLN A 171 0.64 -17.75 -29.28
CA GLN A 171 0.10 -19.05 -29.67
C GLN A 171 -1.43 -18.99 -29.71
#